data_AF-A0A8C5NLC1-F1
#
_entry.id   AF-A0A8C5NLC1-F1
#
_cell.length_a   1.000
_cell.length_b   1.000
_cell.length_c   1.000
_cell.angle_alpha   90.00
_cell.angle_beta   90.00
_cell.angle_gamma   90.00
#
_symmetry.space_group_name_H-M   'P 1'
#
loop_
_entity.id
_entity.type
_entity.pdbx_description
1 polymer ?
#
loop_
_entity_poly.entity_id
_entity_poly.type
_entity_poly.pdbx_seq_one_letter_code
_entity_poly.pdbx_strand_id
1 'polypeptide(L)'
;MGTGPPIVPEPGLPFLPGCAIKDPTKTSFHRCQTMDFKNGYAFFRLPREGVGGETLFANQLSQDELDDLCTKGATLTYGQVKRPAPSRFTPAFVAYDKKV
;
A
#
# COMPACT_ATOMS: atom_id res chain seq x y z
N MET A 1 15.11 3.85 -18.37
CA MET A 1 13.80 4.02 -19.06
C MET A 1 13.47 2.69 -19.71
N GLY A 2 12.82 1.78 -18.97
CA GLY A 2 12.36 0.48 -19.50
C GLY A 2 10.85 0.45 -19.42
N THR A 3 10.17 0.51 -20.56
CA THR A 3 8.73 0.33 -20.67
C THR A 3 8.44 -1.16 -20.71
N GLY A 4 8.26 -1.77 -19.53
CA GLY A 4 7.64 -3.09 -19.44
C GLY A 4 6.16 -3.01 -19.83
N PRO A 5 5.57 -4.09 -20.37
CA PRO A 5 4.15 -4.11 -20.68
C PRO A 5 3.31 -3.84 -19.42
N PRO A 6 2.13 -3.20 -19.54
CA PRO A 6 1.22 -3.05 -18.42
C PRO A 6 0.87 -4.44 -17.88
N ILE A 7 0.98 -4.62 -16.56
CA ILE A 7 0.52 -5.83 -15.87
C ILE A 7 -1.00 -5.82 -15.99
N VAL A 8 -1.52 -6.46 -17.03
CA VAL A 8 -2.96 -6.71 -17.15
C VAL A 8 -3.29 -7.75 -16.09
N PRO A 9 -4.27 -7.53 -15.20
CA PRO A 9 -4.74 -8.58 -14.33
C PRO A 9 -5.27 -9.69 -15.22
N GLU A 10 -4.59 -10.85 -15.21
CA GLU A 10 -5.06 -12.04 -15.92
C GLU A 10 -6.54 -12.28 -15.58
N PRO A 11 -7.39 -12.61 -16.56
CA PRO A 11 -8.77 -12.97 -16.29
C PRO A 11 -8.78 -14.12 -15.28
N GLY A 12 -9.15 -13.82 -14.04
CA GLY A 12 -9.25 -14.82 -12.98
C GLY A 12 -10.19 -15.95 -13.39
N LEU A 13 -9.92 -17.16 -12.91
CA LEU A 13 -10.77 -18.33 -13.16
C LEU A 13 -12.24 -17.97 -12.86
N PRO A 14 -13.17 -18.19 -13.80
CA PRO A 14 -14.56 -17.80 -13.59
C PRO A 14 -15.20 -18.64 -12.48
N PHE A 15 -16.07 -18.03 -11.68
CA PHE A 15 -16.81 -18.69 -10.60
C PHE A 15 -17.97 -19.55 -11.12
N LEU A 16 -17.69 -20.44 -12.06
CA LEU A 16 -18.63 -21.45 -12.54
C LEU A 16 -18.55 -22.69 -11.66
N PRO A 17 -19.66 -23.43 -11.46
CA PRO A 17 -19.61 -24.70 -10.76
C PRO A 17 -18.61 -25.65 -11.45
N GLY A 18 -17.66 -26.20 -10.68
CA GLY A 18 -16.56 -27.02 -11.20
C GLY A 18 -15.25 -26.27 -11.45
N CYS A 19 -15.28 -24.94 -11.51
CA CYS A 19 -14.09 -24.08 -11.66
C CYS A 19 -13.67 -23.47 -10.31
N ALA A 20 -13.50 -24.30 -9.28
CA ALA A 20 -13.05 -23.87 -7.96
C ALA A 20 -11.93 -24.79 -7.45
N ILE A 21 -10.79 -24.19 -7.10
CA ILE A 21 -9.67 -24.91 -6.49
C ILE A 21 -9.85 -24.83 -4.96
N LYS A 22 -10.04 -25.97 -4.31
CA LYS A 22 -10.03 -26.07 -2.84
C LYS A 22 -8.62 -26.49 -2.43
N ASP A 23 -8.03 -25.74 -1.51
CA ASP A 23 -6.74 -26.08 -0.92
C ASP A 23 -6.91 -27.28 0.04
N PRO A 24 -6.31 -28.45 -0.24
CA PRO A 24 -6.42 -29.62 0.64
C PRO A 24 -5.60 -29.49 1.93
N THR A 25 -4.70 -28.51 2.01
CA THR A 25 -3.85 -28.29 3.19
C THR A 25 -4.55 -27.48 4.29
N LYS A 26 -5.65 -26.78 3.95
CA LYS A 26 -6.49 -26.09 4.95
C LYS A 26 -7.21 -27.12 5.82
N THR A 27 -6.72 -27.32 7.04
CA THR A 27 -7.28 -28.24 8.04
C THR A 27 -8.15 -27.52 9.08
N SER A 28 -7.99 -26.21 9.21
CA SER A 28 -8.64 -25.41 10.23
C SER A 28 -9.84 -24.68 9.65
N PHE A 29 -11.04 -24.93 10.19
CA PHE A 29 -12.30 -24.38 9.68
C PHE A 29 -13.06 -23.54 10.72
N HIS A 30 -12.40 -23.19 11.82
CA HIS A 30 -12.97 -22.28 12.80
C HIS A 30 -13.24 -20.91 12.15
N ARG A 31 -14.35 -20.28 12.52
CA ARG A 31 -14.76 -18.97 12.00
C ARG A 31 -14.78 -17.99 13.15
N CYS A 32 -14.30 -16.77 12.93
CA CYS A 32 -14.42 -15.70 13.91
C CYS A 32 -15.90 -15.33 14.13
N GLN A 33 -16.29 -15.07 15.37
CA GLN A 33 -17.60 -14.54 15.70
C GLN A 33 -17.68 -13.06 15.28
N THR A 34 -18.48 -12.78 14.26
CA THR A 34 -18.66 -11.43 13.70
C THR A 34 -20.00 -10.79 14.03
N MET A 35 -20.95 -11.57 14.56
CA MET A 35 -22.29 -11.10 14.92
C MET A 35 -22.56 -11.42 16.39
N ASP A 36 -22.90 -10.38 17.15
CA ASP A 36 -23.24 -10.42 18.57
C ASP A 36 -24.61 -9.80 18.81
N PHE A 37 -25.22 -10.11 19.97
CA PHE A 37 -26.42 -9.43 20.43
C PHE A 37 -26.15 -8.77 21.78
N LYS A 38 -26.52 -7.49 21.92
CA LYS A 38 -26.42 -6.75 23.17
C LYS A 38 -27.73 -6.01 23.41
N ASN A 39 -28.39 -6.32 24.52
CA ASN A 39 -29.66 -5.71 24.94
C ASN A 39 -30.77 -5.80 23.89
N GLY A 40 -30.84 -6.92 23.15
CA GLY A 40 -31.82 -7.13 22.07
C GLY A 40 -31.44 -6.53 20.71
N TYR A 41 -30.31 -5.84 20.61
CA TYR A 41 -29.82 -5.26 19.35
C TYR A 41 -28.69 -6.09 18.78
N ALA A 42 -28.70 -6.29 17.45
CA ALA A 42 -27.60 -6.93 16.73
C ALA A 42 -26.41 -5.98 16.62
N PHE A 43 -25.22 -6.50 16.88
CA PHE A 43 -23.94 -5.82 16.75
C PHE A 43 -23.04 -6.61 15.81
N PHE A 44 -22.45 -5.93 14.83
CA PHE A 44 -21.54 -6.55 13.86
C PHE A 44 -20.11 -6.07 14.10
N ARG A 45 -19.17 -7.01 14.15
CA ARG A 45 -17.74 -6.75 14.23
C ARG A 45 -17.08 -7.08 12.90
N LEU A 46 -16.16 -6.21 12.47
CA LEU A 46 -15.36 -6.44 11.28
C LEU A 46 -14.48 -7.70 11.47
N PRO A 47 -14.57 -8.72 10.60
CA PRO A 47 -13.73 -9.91 10.69
C PRO A 47 -12.28 -9.56 10.37
N ARG A 48 -11.37 -9.67 11.34
CA ARG A 48 -9.93 -9.49 11.09
C ARG A 48 -9.31 -10.67 10.37
N GLU A 49 -9.83 -11.86 10.67
CA GLU A 49 -9.35 -13.14 10.18
C GLU A 49 -10.52 -13.91 9.53
N GLY A 50 -10.19 -14.69 8.52
CA GLY A 50 -11.08 -15.55 7.76
C GLY A 50 -11.18 -16.93 8.38
N VAL A 51 -11.67 -17.88 7.59
CA VAL A 51 -11.80 -19.26 8.05
C VAL A 51 -10.42 -19.85 8.28
N GLY A 52 -10.19 -20.44 9.45
CA GLY A 52 -8.90 -21.05 9.78
C GLY A 52 -7.78 -20.06 10.09
N GLY A 53 -8.09 -18.79 10.40
CA GLY A 53 -7.10 -17.76 10.75
C GLY A 53 -6.49 -17.06 9.53
N GLU A 54 -7.08 -17.20 8.34
CA GLU A 54 -6.60 -16.56 7.12
C GLU A 54 -6.67 -15.03 7.21
N THR A 55 -5.57 -14.33 6.95
CA THR A 55 -5.55 -12.86 7.05
C THR A 55 -6.36 -12.22 5.90
N LEU A 56 -7.53 -11.65 6.21
CA LEU A 56 -8.42 -11.05 5.19
C LEU A 56 -7.94 -9.68 4.73
N PHE A 57 -7.30 -8.91 5.62
CA PHE A 57 -6.82 -7.56 5.34
C PHE A 57 -5.30 -7.53 5.32
N ALA A 58 -4.69 -8.07 4.27
CA ALA A 58 -3.24 -8.03 4.05
C ALA A 58 -2.69 -6.60 3.82
N ASN A 59 -3.55 -5.59 3.69
CA ASN A 59 -3.16 -4.19 3.43
C ASN A 59 -3.30 -3.31 4.68
N GLN A 60 -2.99 -3.85 5.87
CA GLN A 60 -2.68 -3.01 7.02
C GLN A 60 -1.18 -2.73 6.97
N LEU A 61 -0.82 -1.53 6.55
CA LEU A 61 0.56 -1.04 6.62
C LEU A 61 1.05 -1.16 8.06
N SER A 62 2.26 -1.66 8.25
CA SER A 62 2.94 -1.62 9.54
C SER A 62 3.13 -0.16 9.97
N GLN A 63 3.33 0.07 11.28
CA GLN A 63 3.55 1.42 11.80
C GLN A 63 4.74 2.11 11.11
N ASP A 64 5.80 1.35 10.82
CA ASP A 64 6.99 1.83 10.12
C ASP A 64 6.68 2.26 8.69
N GLU A 65 5.89 1.47 7.95
CA GLU A 65 5.44 1.83 6.60
C GLU A 65 4.50 3.05 6.60
N LEU A 66 3.73 3.22 7.67
CA LEU A 66 2.84 4.36 7.86
C LEU A 66 3.63 5.67 8.10
N ASP A 67 4.66 5.61 8.94
CA ASP A 67 5.55 6.75 9.23
C ASP A 67 6.35 7.17 7.98
N ASP A 68 6.81 6.18 7.21
CA ASP A 68 7.43 6.37 5.90
C ASP A 68 6.49 7.06 4.91
N LEU A 69 5.22 6.65 4.87
CA LEU A 69 4.20 7.27 4.02
C LEU A 69 3.89 8.70 4.46
N CYS A 70 3.80 8.95 5.76
CA CYS A 70 3.57 10.28 6.32
C CYS A 70 4.69 11.26 5.90
N THR A 71 5.93 10.78 5.89
CA THR A 71 7.11 11.53 5.43
C THR A 71 7.06 11.80 3.92
N LYS A 72 6.58 10.85 3.11
CA LYS A 72 6.55 10.93 1.64
C LYS A 72 5.29 11.59 1.08
N GLY A 73 4.21 11.71 1.86
CA GLY A 73 2.89 12.14 1.41
C GLY A 73 2.85 13.56 0.83
N ALA A 74 3.65 14.48 1.36
CA ALA A 74 3.79 15.83 0.81
C ALA A 74 4.36 15.82 -0.62
N THR A 75 5.35 14.95 -0.88
CA THR A 75 5.97 14.81 -2.21
C THR A 75 5.06 14.09 -3.20
N LEU A 76 4.23 13.16 -2.73
CA LEU A 76 3.35 12.35 -3.58
C LEU A 76 2.04 13.08 -3.95
N THR A 77 1.51 13.91 -3.04
CA THR A 77 0.27 14.70 -3.26
C THR A 77 0.53 16.00 -4.02
N TYR A 78 1.66 16.66 -3.76
CA TYR A 78 1.96 17.99 -4.32
C TYR A 78 3.21 18.03 -5.21
N GLY A 79 3.87 16.90 -5.42
CA GLY A 79 5.13 16.82 -6.18
C GLY A 79 6.35 17.24 -5.34
N GLN A 80 7.54 17.14 -5.95
CA GLN A 80 8.77 17.62 -5.31
C GLN A 80 8.68 19.13 -5.05
N VAL A 81 9.05 19.56 -3.84
CA VAL A 81 9.23 20.98 -3.53
C VAL A 81 10.11 21.62 -4.60
N LYS A 82 9.65 22.73 -5.17
CA LYS A 82 10.37 23.48 -6.21
C LYS A 82 11.81 23.69 -5.74
N ARG A 83 12.76 23.07 -6.44
CA ARG A 83 14.19 23.26 -6.13
C ARG A 83 14.48 24.76 -6.19
N PRO A 84 15.26 25.31 -5.23
CA PRO A 84 15.67 26.70 -5.30
C PRO A 84 16.34 26.95 -6.66
N ALA A 85 16.13 28.14 -7.21
CA ALA A 85 16.76 28.51 -8.47
C ALA A 85 18.27 28.26 -8.37
N PRO A 86 18.90 27.60 -9.36
CA PRO A 86 20.33 27.42 -9.35
C PRO A 86 21.00 28.79 -9.25
N SER A 87 22.05 28.88 -8.42
CA SER A 87 22.82 30.12 -8.29
C SER A 87 23.30 30.57 -9.67
N ARG A 88 23.28 31.88 -9.93
CA ARG A 88 23.77 32.44 -11.19
C ARG A 88 25.22 31.98 -11.41
N PHE A 89 25.48 31.41 -12.59
CA PHE A 89 26.83 31.01 -12.97
C PHE A 89 27.74 32.24 -13.02
N THR A 90 28.84 32.20 -12.26
CA THR A 90 29.87 33.24 -12.25
C THR A 90 31.16 32.64 -12.80
N PRO A 91 31.68 33.11 -13.95
CA PRO A 91 32.95 32.65 -14.50
C PRO A 91 34.11 32.84 -13.53
N ALA A 92 35.10 31.94 -13.57
CA ALA A 92 36.24 31.96 -12.65
C ALA A 92 37.00 33.30 -12.64
N PHE A 93 37.19 33.92 -13.80
CA PHE A 93 37.87 35.21 -13.90
C PHE A 93 37.11 36.37 -13.20
N VAL A 94 35.78 36.27 -13.08
CA VAL A 94 34.94 37.24 -12.35
C VAL A 94 34.95 36.92 -10.85
N ALA A 95 34.96 35.64 -10.48
CA ALA A 95 34.94 35.20 -9.09
C ALA A 95 36.26 35.49 -8.33
N TYR A 96 37.38 35.54 -9.05
CA TYR A 96 38.72 35.72 -8.47
C TYR A 96 39.38 37.06 -8.82
N ASP A 97 38.65 38.01 -9.40
CA ASP A 97 39.17 39.33 -9.82
C ASP A 97 39.92 40.08 -8.70
N LYS A 98 39.58 39.82 -7.44
CA LYS A 98 40.16 40.50 -6.26
C LYS A 98 40.73 39.58 -5.18
N LYS A 99 40.88 38.28 -5.46
CA LYS A 99 41.50 37.37 -4.51
C LYS A 99 42.99 37.26 -4.81
N VAL A 100 43.82 37.68 -3.85
CA VAL A 100 45.29 37.51 -3.83
C VAL A 100 45.63 36.21 -3.13
#